data_AF-A0A523R2K7-F1
#
_entry.id   AF-A0A523R2K7-F1
#
_cell.length_a   1.000
_cell.length_b   1.000
_cell.length_c   1.000
_cell.angle_alpha   90.00
_cell.angle_beta   90.00
_cell.angle_gamma   90.00
#
_symmetry.space_group_name_H-M   'P 1'
#
loop_
_entity.id
_entity.type
_entity.pdbx_description
1 polymer ?
#
loop_
_entity_poly.entity_id
_entity_poly.type
_entity_poly.pdbx_seq_one_letter_code
_entity_poly.pdbx_strand_id
1 'polypeptide(L)'
;MNIYQKLIEVRKAVPYLKKNNKGYQYKYVSSSQTLEALRGELDKQGLLLVPKVLDTNVTTETVENTDKYGNIKKTTTYFTELKMEFIWINAENPEEKLSCLWYGQGVDIAGEKGVGKALTYAEKYFLLKFFNIATDKDDPDNPPKKDNNGQDAGQKNRKPLQSKGKQTTGIKTNKATQDQLKIIKNLKNDKKLSKAEVKLIDAELDKNPTEERIDQIIKRIEELIKSRTSAKKETDVSRNKGGVDNEKSKREETKEKVLV
;
A
#
# COMPACT_ATOMS: atom_id res chain seq x y z
N MET A 1 -31.07 -19.69 -14.53
CA MET A 1 -30.45 -18.34 -14.57
C MET A 1 -29.27 -18.41 -15.52
N ASN A 2 -29.03 -17.36 -16.30
CA ASN A 2 -27.80 -17.27 -17.09
C ASN A 2 -26.59 -16.95 -16.19
N ILE A 3 -25.37 -17.09 -16.72
CA ILE A 3 -24.13 -16.93 -15.94
C ILE A 3 -24.03 -15.54 -15.30
N TYR A 4 -24.47 -14.49 -15.98
CA TYR A 4 -24.44 -13.12 -15.47
C TYR A 4 -25.38 -12.92 -14.28
N GLN A 5 -26.59 -13.49 -14.36
CA GLN A 5 -27.55 -13.48 -13.25
C GLN A 5 -26.98 -14.22 -12.04
N LYS A 6 -26.39 -15.40 -12.25
CA LYS A 6 -25.73 -16.18 -11.19
C LYS A 6 -24.60 -15.39 -10.53
N LEU A 7 -23.73 -14.75 -11.30
CA LEU A 7 -22.63 -13.93 -10.79
C LEU A 7 -23.14 -12.68 -10.02
N ILE A 8 -24.26 -12.10 -10.43
CA ILE A 8 -24.91 -11.00 -9.70
C ILE A 8 -25.43 -11.47 -8.34
N GLU A 9 -25.99 -12.67 -8.23
CA GLU A 9 -26.42 -13.22 -6.93
C GLU A 9 -25.23 -13.42 -5.98
N VAL A 10 -24.11 -13.93 -6.49
CA VAL A 10 -22.85 -14.02 -5.71
C VAL A 10 -22.40 -12.65 -5.22
N ARG A 11 -22.41 -11.64 -6.10
CA ARG A 11 -22.06 -10.26 -5.74
C ARG A 11 -22.94 -9.70 -4.61
N LYS A 12 -24.25 -9.94 -4.68
CA LYS A 12 -25.20 -9.44 -3.67
C LYS A 12 -24.97 -10.08 -2.30
N ALA A 13 -24.53 -11.34 -2.26
CA ALA A 13 -24.32 -12.07 -1.01
C ALA A 13 -23.13 -11.52 -0.19
N VAL A 14 -22.10 -10.97 -0.86
CA VAL A 14 -20.87 -10.51 -0.19
C VAL A 14 -20.55 -9.05 -0.56
N PRO A 15 -21.30 -8.06 -0.04
CA PRO A 15 -21.07 -6.66 -0.38
C PRO A 15 -19.79 -6.08 0.27
N TYR A 16 -19.29 -6.70 1.34
CA TYR A 16 -18.19 -6.16 2.15
C TYR A 16 -17.39 -7.25 2.85
N LEU A 17 -16.06 -7.07 2.95
CA LEU A 17 -15.18 -7.90 3.77
C LEU A 17 -14.31 -7.05 4.70
N LYS A 18 -14.45 -7.28 6.00
CA LYS A 18 -13.65 -6.63 7.04
C LYS A 18 -12.21 -7.12 7.03
N LYS A 19 -11.25 -6.20 7.15
CA LYS A 19 -9.82 -6.52 7.30
C LYS A 19 -9.54 -7.18 8.67
N ASN A 20 -9.62 -8.51 8.74
CA ASN A 20 -9.44 -9.27 10.00
C ASN A 20 -8.01 -9.75 10.22
N ASN A 21 -7.17 -9.76 9.19
CA ASN A 21 -5.79 -10.24 9.30
C ASN A 21 -4.85 -9.07 9.59
N LYS A 22 -3.79 -9.32 10.38
CA LYS A 22 -2.76 -8.32 10.70
C LYS A 22 -1.47 -8.65 9.95
N GLY A 23 -0.99 -7.72 9.15
CA GLY A 23 0.38 -7.70 8.63
C GLY A 23 1.29 -6.90 9.56
N TYR A 24 2.53 -6.71 9.16
CA TYR A 24 3.53 -6.01 9.96
C TYR A 24 3.13 -4.56 10.30
N GLN A 25 2.44 -3.88 9.38
CA GLN A 25 2.05 -2.46 9.53
C GLN A 25 0.58 -2.16 9.19
N TYR A 26 -0.19 -3.14 8.71
CA TYR A 26 -1.54 -2.90 8.21
C TYR A 26 -2.44 -4.10 8.42
N LYS A 27 -3.76 -3.87 8.47
CA LYS A 27 -4.74 -4.96 8.42
C LYS A 27 -5.13 -5.25 6.97
N TYR A 28 -5.49 -6.49 6.68
CA TYR A 28 -5.88 -6.90 5.33
C TYR A 28 -6.93 -8.03 5.32
N VAL A 29 -7.58 -8.20 4.17
CA VAL A 29 -8.41 -9.39 3.86
C VAL A 29 -7.48 -10.44 3.24
N SER A 30 -7.43 -11.65 3.80
CA SER A 30 -6.58 -12.74 3.28
C SER A 30 -7.21 -13.42 2.06
N SER A 31 -6.43 -14.20 1.30
CA SER A 31 -6.99 -14.98 0.18
C SER A 31 -8.05 -15.98 0.67
N SER A 32 -7.75 -16.69 1.76
CA SER A 32 -8.67 -17.64 2.40
C SER A 32 -9.97 -16.96 2.82
N GLN A 33 -9.90 -15.77 3.44
CA GLN A 33 -11.09 -15.02 3.83
C GLN A 33 -11.96 -14.64 2.62
N THR A 34 -11.34 -14.21 1.52
CA THR A 34 -12.07 -13.89 0.28
C THR A 34 -12.76 -15.14 -0.29
N LEU A 35 -12.05 -16.27 -0.35
CA LEU A 35 -12.59 -17.52 -0.87
C LEU A 35 -13.71 -18.08 0.02
N GLU A 36 -13.51 -18.13 1.34
CA GLU A 36 -14.51 -18.62 2.30
C GLU A 36 -15.81 -17.83 2.22
N ALA A 37 -15.73 -16.51 2.04
CA ALA A 37 -16.90 -15.67 1.91
C ALA A 37 -17.71 -15.94 0.63
N LEU A 38 -17.04 -16.28 -0.47
CA LEU A 38 -17.68 -16.45 -1.77
C LEU A 38 -18.07 -17.90 -2.07
N ARG A 39 -17.32 -18.88 -1.56
CA ARG A 39 -17.44 -20.30 -1.91
C ARG A 39 -18.85 -20.85 -1.75
N GLY A 40 -19.50 -20.56 -0.62
CA GLY A 40 -20.86 -21.07 -0.37
C GLY A 40 -21.87 -20.58 -1.40
N GLU A 41 -21.79 -19.32 -1.83
CA GLU A 41 -22.72 -18.79 -2.85
C GLU A 41 -22.31 -19.22 -4.26
N LEU A 42 -21.01 -19.36 -4.55
CA LEU A 42 -20.53 -19.94 -5.82
C LEU A 42 -21.04 -21.38 -6.03
N ASP A 43 -20.93 -22.21 -4.99
CA ASP A 43 -21.40 -23.61 -5.02
C ASP A 43 -22.92 -23.66 -5.21
N LYS A 44 -23.66 -22.83 -4.47
CA LYS A 44 -25.13 -22.73 -4.58
C LYS A 44 -25.61 -22.27 -5.95
N GLN A 45 -24.87 -21.37 -6.60
CA GLN A 45 -25.18 -20.88 -7.95
C GLN A 45 -24.64 -21.83 -9.05
N GLY A 46 -23.86 -22.85 -8.70
CA GLY A 46 -23.24 -23.76 -9.67
C GLY A 46 -22.27 -23.04 -10.60
N LEU A 47 -21.36 -22.24 -10.04
CA LEU A 47 -20.34 -21.50 -10.79
C LEU A 47 -18.94 -22.05 -10.50
N LEU A 48 -18.23 -22.40 -11.56
CA LEU A 48 -16.81 -22.76 -11.48
C LEU A 48 -15.94 -21.58 -11.92
N LEU A 49 -14.82 -21.37 -11.22
CA LEU A 49 -13.76 -20.44 -11.62
C LEU A 49 -12.52 -21.25 -12.00
N VAL A 50 -12.09 -21.13 -13.25
CA VAL A 50 -10.88 -21.80 -13.73
C VAL A 50 -9.79 -20.75 -14.00
N PRO A 51 -8.72 -20.70 -13.20
CA PRO A 51 -7.55 -19.89 -13.51
C PRO A 51 -6.68 -20.57 -14.58
N LYS A 52 -6.21 -19.79 -15.54
CA LYS A 52 -5.20 -20.20 -16.54
C LYS A 52 -4.05 -19.21 -16.52
N VAL A 53 -2.82 -19.73 -16.49
CA VAL A 53 -1.61 -18.94 -16.71
C VAL A 53 -1.33 -18.95 -18.21
N LEU A 54 -1.33 -17.77 -18.83
CA LEU A 54 -1.10 -17.59 -20.27
C LEU A 54 0.38 -17.35 -20.58
N ASP A 55 1.06 -16.63 -19.70
CA ASP A 55 2.46 -16.23 -19.87
C ASP A 55 3.09 -15.95 -18.50
N THR A 56 4.40 -16.12 -18.43
CA THR A 56 5.18 -15.91 -17.19
C THR A 56 6.45 -15.13 -17.48
N ASN A 57 6.79 -14.21 -16.58
CA ASN A 57 8.06 -13.51 -16.60
C ASN A 57 8.65 -13.47 -15.20
N VAL A 58 9.97 -13.64 -15.09
CA VAL A 58 10.68 -13.50 -13.82
C VAL A 58 11.88 -12.60 -14.03
N THR A 59 11.89 -11.45 -13.37
CA THR A 59 13.04 -10.55 -13.35
C THR A 59 13.73 -10.62 -11.99
N THR A 60 15.06 -10.54 -12.00
CA THR A 60 15.86 -10.61 -10.79
C THR A 60 16.63 -9.30 -10.57
N GLU A 61 16.70 -8.88 -9.31
CA GLU A 61 17.49 -7.72 -8.89
C GLU A 61 18.25 -8.08 -7.62
N THR A 62 19.57 -7.92 -7.62
CA THR A 62 20.41 -8.13 -6.43
C THR A 62 20.85 -6.80 -5.88
N VAL A 63 20.46 -6.52 -4.63
CA VAL A 63 20.89 -5.34 -3.89
C VAL A 63 21.91 -5.74 -2.85
N GLU A 64 23.03 -5.01 -2.81
CA GLU A 64 24.04 -5.13 -1.76
C GLU A 64 23.74 -4.11 -0.66
N ASN A 65 23.61 -4.58 0.57
CA ASN A 65 23.45 -3.73 1.75
C ASN A 65 24.58 -4.01 2.72
N THR A 66 25.17 -2.95 3.25
CA THR A 66 26.19 -3.08 4.30
C THR A 66 25.50 -3.03 5.66
N ASP A 67 25.77 -4.00 6.52
CA ASP A 67 25.24 -3.98 7.88
C ASP A 67 25.96 -2.94 8.76
N LYS A 68 25.48 -2.75 10.00
CA LYS A 68 26.08 -1.83 10.98
C LYS A 68 27.51 -2.20 11.42
N TYR A 69 28.01 -3.37 11.02
CA TYR A 69 29.35 -3.88 11.31
C TYR A 69 30.28 -3.84 10.09
N GLY A 70 29.82 -3.34 8.94
CA GLY A 70 30.61 -3.27 7.71
C GLY A 70 30.54 -4.52 6.84
N ASN A 71 29.72 -5.52 7.18
CA ASN A 71 29.59 -6.73 6.37
C ASN A 71 28.65 -6.49 5.18
N ILE A 72 29.08 -6.90 3.99
CA ILE A 72 28.26 -6.84 2.77
C ILE A 72 27.27 -8.01 2.78
N LYS A 73 25.97 -7.70 2.77
CA LYS A 73 24.88 -8.65 2.57
C LYS A 73 24.26 -8.44 1.20
N LYS A 74 24.28 -9.48 0.37
CA LYS A 74 23.57 -9.49 -0.92
C LYS A 74 22.16 -10.06 -0.72
N THR A 75 21.16 -9.36 -1.22
CA THR A 75 19.78 -9.84 -1.24
C THR A 75 19.29 -9.83 -2.68
N THR A 76 18.97 -11.00 -3.20
CA THR A 76 18.35 -11.13 -4.53
C THR A 76 16.84 -11.16 -4.37
N THR A 77 16.18 -10.31 -5.15
CA THR A 77 14.73 -10.22 -5.26
C THR A 77 14.32 -10.78 -6.61
N TYR A 78 13.34 -11.67 -6.60
CA TYR A 78 12.70 -12.26 -7.75
C TYR A 78 11.31 -11.64 -7.88
N PHE A 79 11.08 -10.89 -8.95
CA PHE A 79 9.79 -10.33 -9.30
C PHE A 79 9.16 -11.23 -10.36
N THR A 80 8.13 -11.97 -9.95
CA THR A 80 7.39 -12.88 -10.82
C THR A 80 6.12 -12.21 -11.29
N GLU A 81 5.92 -12.22 -12.59
CA GLU A 81 4.74 -11.70 -13.29
C GLU A 81 4.02 -12.84 -14.00
N LEU A 82 2.69 -12.85 -13.93
CA LEU A 82 1.83 -13.83 -14.58
C LEU A 82 0.78 -13.09 -15.38
N LYS A 83 0.71 -13.32 -16.70
CA LYS A 83 -0.49 -12.99 -17.47
C LYS A 83 -1.46 -14.14 -17.31
N MET A 84 -2.69 -13.84 -16.91
CA MET A 84 -3.68 -14.84 -16.55
C MET A 84 -4.99 -14.64 -17.29
N GLU A 85 -5.75 -15.71 -17.39
CA GLU A 85 -7.16 -15.69 -17.75
C GLU A 85 -7.94 -16.40 -16.66
N PHE A 86 -8.96 -15.74 -16.13
CA PHE A 86 -9.94 -16.35 -15.24
C PHE A 86 -11.21 -16.63 -16.02
N ILE A 87 -11.68 -17.88 -15.99
CA ILE A 87 -12.85 -18.31 -16.76
C ILE A 87 -13.94 -18.73 -15.78
N TRP A 88 -15.06 -18.02 -15.81
CA TRP A 88 -16.29 -18.47 -15.18
C TRP A 88 -17.00 -19.48 -16.08
N ILE A 89 -17.48 -20.57 -15.50
CA ILE A 89 -18.23 -21.62 -16.20
C ILE A 89 -19.53 -21.89 -15.43
N ASN A 90 -20.67 -21.85 -16.12
CA ASN A 90 -21.93 -22.29 -15.57
C ASN A 90 -21.99 -23.83 -15.54
N ALA A 91 -22.05 -24.44 -14.35
CA ALA A 91 -22.03 -25.89 -14.21
C ALA A 91 -23.26 -26.59 -14.84
N GLU A 92 -24.39 -25.90 -14.93
CA GLU A 92 -25.61 -26.42 -15.57
C GLU A 92 -25.54 -26.38 -17.10
N ASN A 93 -24.73 -25.48 -17.66
CA ASN A 93 -24.52 -25.35 -19.10
C ASN A 93 -23.05 -24.98 -19.35
N PRO A 94 -22.14 -25.97 -19.40
CA PRO A 94 -20.70 -25.72 -19.45
C PRO A 94 -20.22 -24.94 -20.69
N GLU A 95 -21.02 -24.82 -21.75
CA GLU A 95 -20.71 -23.97 -22.91
C GLU A 95 -20.88 -22.48 -22.61
N GLU A 96 -21.69 -22.13 -21.60
CA GLU A 96 -21.84 -20.75 -21.13
C GLU A 96 -20.66 -20.38 -20.24
N LYS A 97 -19.72 -19.60 -20.81
CA LYS A 97 -18.48 -19.17 -20.18
C LYS A 97 -18.28 -17.67 -20.24
N LEU A 98 -17.56 -17.13 -19.27
CA LEU A 98 -17.09 -15.75 -19.27
C LEU A 98 -15.59 -15.71 -18.95
N SER A 99 -14.79 -15.33 -19.94
CA SER A 99 -13.34 -15.15 -19.82
C SER A 99 -12.98 -13.73 -19.39
N CYS A 100 -12.02 -13.62 -18.48
CA CYS A 100 -11.49 -12.35 -17.98
C CYS A 100 -9.97 -12.38 -17.97
N LEU A 101 -9.34 -11.54 -18.79
CA LEU A 101 -7.89 -11.35 -18.74
C LEU A 101 -7.48 -10.62 -17.45
N TRP A 102 -6.37 -11.06 -16.87
CA TRP A 102 -5.86 -10.55 -15.61
C TRP A 102 -4.34 -10.58 -15.57
N TYR A 103 -3.77 -9.86 -14.60
CA TYR A 103 -2.34 -9.81 -14.36
C TYR A 103 -2.05 -10.04 -12.87
N GLY A 104 -1.11 -10.93 -12.61
CA GLY A 104 -0.63 -11.29 -11.27
C GLY A 104 0.83 -10.95 -11.10
N GLN A 105 1.22 -10.51 -9.90
CA GLN A 105 2.62 -10.24 -9.56
C GLN A 105 2.96 -10.69 -8.14
N GLY A 106 4.20 -11.11 -7.93
CA GLY A 106 4.70 -11.58 -6.64
C GLY A 106 6.18 -11.28 -6.48
N VAL A 107 6.56 -10.82 -5.30
CA VAL A 107 7.96 -10.59 -4.92
C VAL A 107 8.42 -11.71 -3.99
N ASP A 108 9.54 -12.33 -4.34
CA ASP A 108 10.19 -13.32 -3.50
C ASP A 108 11.68 -13.03 -3.30
N ILE A 109 12.18 -13.28 -2.10
CA ILE A 109 13.60 -13.09 -1.75
C ILE A 109 14.32 -14.43 -1.56
N ALA A 110 13.58 -15.54 -1.46
CA ALA A 110 14.12 -16.89 -1.34
C ALA A 110 14.29 -17.58 -2.71
N GLY A 111 13.49 -17.19 -3.72
CA GLY A 111 13.57 -17.69 -5.10
C GLY A 111 12.59 -18.82 -5.43
N GLU A 112 11.95 -19.43 -4.42
CA GLU A 112 11.13 -20.64 -4.60
C GLU A 112 9.62 -20.35 -4.58
N LYS A 113 9.19 -19.16 -4.14
CA LYS A 113 7.77 -18.87 -3.83
C LYS A 113 7.14 -17.85 -4.77
N GLY A 114 7.86 -17.38 -5.78
CA GLY A 114 7.42 -16.31 -6.68
C GLY A 114 6.07 -16.57 -7.35
N VAL A 115 5.94 -17.70 -8.05
CA VAL A 115 4.72 -18.08 -8.77
C VAL A 115 3.52 -18.26 -7.82
N GLY A 116 3.71 -18.98 -6.71
CA GLY A 116 2.63 -19.20 -5.73
C GLY A 116 2.14 -17.89 -5.10
N LYS A 117 3.06 -16.95 -4.80
CA LYS A 117 2.70 -15.62 -4.32
C LYS A 117 1.92 -14.83 -5.36
N ALA A 118 2.40 -14.82 -6.62
CA ALA A 118 1.74 -14.11 -7.71
C ALA A 118 0.32 -14.65 -7.97
N LEU A 119 0.14 -15.98 -8.01
CA LEU A 119 -1.16 -16.63 -8.15
C LEU A 119 -2.12 -16.27 -7.00
N THR A 120 -1.63 -16.37 -5.76
CA THR A 120 -2.44 -16.06 -4.56
C THR A 120 -2.93 -14.61 -4.59
N TYR A 121 -2.06 -13.67 -4.96
CA TYR A 121 -2.42 -12.25 -5.07
C TYR A 121 -3.40 -12.03 -6.24
N ALA A 122 -3.15 -12.65 -7.40
CA ALA A 122 -4.01 -12.53 -8.57
C ALA A 122 -5.44 -12.98 -8.25
N GLU A 123 -5.62 -14.18 -7.70
CA GLU A 123 -6.94 -14.74 -7.36
C GLU A 123 -7.69 -13.84 -6.37
N LYS A 124 -7.04 -13.46 -5.26
CA LYS A 124 -7.63 -12.60 -4.26
C LYS A 124 -8.14 -11.29 -4.87
N TYR A 125 -7.29 -10.59 -5.62
CA TYR A 125 -7.67 -9.29 -6.18
C TYR A 125 -8.65 -9.42 -7.33
N PHE A 126 -8.56 -10.47 -8.14
CA PHE A 126 -9.55 -10.78 -9.16
C PHE A 126 -10.93 -10.90 -8.53
N LEU A 127 -11.11 -11.77 -7.53
CA LEU A 127 -12.41 -11.98 -6.87
C LEU A 127 -12.95 -10.70 -6.23
N LEU A 128 -12.12 -9.98 -5.47
CA LEU A 128 -12.54 -8.72 -4.83
C LEU A 128 -12.98 -7.68 -5.85
N LYS A 129 -12.23 -7.51 -6.95
CA LYS A 129 -12.52 -6.49 -7.96
C LYS A 129 -13.67 -6.90 -8.87
N PHE A 130 -13.73 -8.16 -9.29
CA PHE A 130 -14.78 -8.71 -10.14
C PHE A 130 -16.15 -8.57 -9.48
N PHE A 131 -16.27 -8.88 -8.18
CA PHE A 131 -17.51 -8.74 -7.44
C PHE A 131 -17.70 -7.36 -6.78
N ASN A 132 -16.78 -6.41 -7.00
CA ASN A 132 -16.81 -5.07 -6.39
C ASN A 132 -16.97 -5.10 -4.85
N ILE A 133 -16.26 -5.99 -4.17
CA ILE A 133 -16.34 -6.18 -2.73
C ILE A 133 -15.55 -5.07 -2.04
N ALA A 134 -16.22 -4.27 -1.21
CA ALA A 134 -15.56 -3.23 -0.43
C ALA A 134 -14.73 -3.84 0.73
N THR A 135 -13.61 -3.22 1.08
CA THR A 135 -12.72 -3.67 2.18
C THR A 135 -12.24 -2.55 3.11
N ASP A 136 -12.70 -1.33 2.85
CA ASP A 136 -12.27 -0.04 3.41
C ASP A 136 -13.21 0.49 4.51
N LYS A 137 -14.42 -0.05 4.63
CA LYS A 137 -15.47 0.47 5.53
C LYS A 137 -15.09 0.50 7.03
N ASP A 138 -14.19 -0.37 7.49
CA ASP A 138 -13.69 -0.43 8.87
C ASP A 138 -12.19 -0.08 8.97
N ASP A 139 -11.71 0.89 8.18
CA ASP A 139 -10.41 1.51 8.48
C ASP A 139 -10.51 2.23 9.85
N PRO A 140 -9.57 2.06 10.80
CA PRO A 140 -9.55 2.79 12.07
C PRO A 140 -9.53 4.32 11.93
N ASP A 141 -9.29 4.85 10.72
CA ASP A 141 -9.41 6.27 10.40
C ASP A 141 -10.83 6.73 10.05
N ASN A 142 -11.83 5.82 10.01
CA ASN A 142 -13.22 6.24 10.00
C ASN A 142 -13.56 6.80 11.40
N PRO A 143 -13.88 8.09 11.55
CA PRO A 143 -14.25 8.63 12.85
C PRO A 143 -15.43 7.80 13.37
N PRO A 144 -15.42 7.42 14.67
CA PRO A 144 -16.52 6.65 15.22
C PRO A 144 -17.81 7.38 14.89
N LYS A 145 -18.74 6.67 14.24
CA LYS A 145 -20.09 7.18 14.07
C LYS A 145 -20.54 7.56 15.46
N LYS A 146 -20.83 8.85 15.68
CA LYS A 146 -21.43 9.29 16.94
C LYS A 146 -22.70 8.48 17.09
N ASP A 147 -22.68 7.55 18.03
CA ASP A 147 -23.88 6.90 18.50
C ASP A 147 -24.76 8.02 19.06
N ASN A 148 -25.76 8.43 18.30
CA ASN A 148 -26.81 9.33 18.77
C ASN A 148 -27.71 8.54 19.74
N ASN A 149 -27.16 8.12 20.87
CA ASN A 149 -27.92 7.66 22.01
C ASN A 149 -28.06 8.84 22.96
N GLY A 150 -29.20 9.52 22.83
CA GLY A 150 -29.60 10.63 23.69
C GLY A 150 -31.01 11.09 23.37
N GLN A 151 -31.99 10.35 23.90
CA GLN A 151 -33.31 10.80 24.38
C GLN A 151 -34.27 11.44 23.35
N ASP A 152 -35.42 10.81 23.07
CA ASP A 152 -36.68 11.08 23.80
C ASP A 152 -37.84 10.23 23.24
N ALA A 153 -38.79 9.94 24.11
CA ALA A 153 -40.01 9.19 23.84
C ALA A 153 -41.08 10.05 23.15
N GLY A 154 -41.85 9.45 22.23
CA GLY A 154 -43.20 9.92 21.92
C GLY A 154 -43.61 10.02 20.44
N GLN A 155 -44.74 9.37 20.14
CA GLN A 155 -45.75 9.68 19.11
C GLN A 155 -45.65 9.09 17.69
N LYS A 156 -46.41 7.99 17.53
CA LYS A 156 -47.42 7.66 16.50
C LYS A 156 -47.49 8.47 15.18
N ASN A 157 -47.54 7.68 14.10
CA ASN A 157 -48.28 7.84 12.83
C ASN A 157 -48.03 9.07 11.93
N ARG A 158 -47.52 8.81 10.71
CA ARG A 158 -48.12 9.17 9.40
C ARG A 158 -47.29 8.60 8.23
N LYS A 159 -47.95 7.90 7.29
CA LYS A 159 -47.48 7.67 5.89
C LYS A 159 -47.79 8.93 5.04
N PRO A 160 -47.51 8.95 3.73
CA PRO A 160 -46.22 8.98 3.03
C PRO A 160 -46.11 10.25 2.15
N LEU A 161 -44.92 10.68 1.71
CA LEU A 161 -44.85 11.63 0.59
C LEU A 161 -43.63 11.39 -0.31
N GLN A 162 -43.93 11.08 -1.57
CA GLN A 162 -43.00 11.08 -2.69
C GLN A 162 -42.44 12.49 -2.90
N SER A 163 -41.14 12.60 -3.19
CA SER A 163 -40.65 13.63 -4.10
C SER A 163 -39.50 13.09 -4.94
N LYS A 164 -39.68 13.21 -6.26
CA LYS A 164 -38.65 13.00 -7.28
C LYS A 164 -37.61 14.12 -7.14
N GLY A 165 -36.33 13.78 -7.20
CA GLY A 165 -35.25 14.75 -7.31
C GLY A 165 -33.93 14.08 -7.67
N LYS A 166 -33.55 14.19 -8.95
CA LYS A 166 -32.27 13.79 -9.53
C LYS A 166 -31.09 14.13 -8.60
N GLN A 167 -30.25 13.16 -8.26
CA GLN A 167 -28.88 13.43 -7.79
C GLN A 167 -27.89 13.04 -8.89
N THR A 168 -27.37 14.09 -9.51
CA THR A 168 -26.17 14.10 -10.33
C THR A 168 -24.97 13.63 -9.49
N THR A 169 -24.26 12.62 -10.01
CA THR A 169 -22.94 12.21 -9.57
C THR A 169 -21.94 13.34 -9.72
N GLY A 170 -21.69 14.09 -8.63
CA GLY A 170 -20.54 14.97 -8.49
C GLY A 170 -19.55 14.30 -7.52
N ILE A 171 -18.39 13.90 -8.03
CA ILE A 171 -17.24 13.50 -7.20
C ILE A 171 -16.87 14.74 -6.38
N LYS A 172 -17.13 14.73 -5.07
CA LYS A 172 -16.66 15.77 -4.17
C LYS A 172 -15.20 15.51 -3.86
N THR A 173 -14.30 16.13 -4.60
CA THR A 173 -12.90 16.30 -4.17
C THR A 173 -12.89 17.37 -3.08
N ASN A 174 -12.63 16.97 -1.84
CA ASN A 174 -12.46 17.92 -0.75
C ASN A 174 -11.14 18.68 -0.93
N LYS A 175 -11.20 20.01 -0.81
CA LYS A 175 -10.02 20.88 -0.79
C LYS A 175 -9.28 20.70 0.52
N ALA A 176 -7.96 20.93 0.48
CA ALA A 176 -7.06 21.07 1.63
C ALA A 176 -7.74 21.59 2.91
N THR A 177 -7.66 20.84 4.00
CA THR A 177 -8.15 21.34 5.31
C THR A 177 -7.17 22.35 5.90
N GLN A 178 -7.68 23.29 6.70
CA GLN A 178 -6.87 24.34 7.34
C GLN A 178 -5.78 23.77 8.25
N ASP A 179 -5.97 22.57 8.79
CA ASP A 179 -5.00 21.92 9.68
C ASP A 179 -3.86 21.26 8.90
N GLN A 180 -4.13 20.67 7.73
CA GLN A 180 -3.09 20.18 6.82
C GLN A 180 -2.19 21.31 6.31
N LEU A 181 -2.77 22.47 6.00
CA LEU A 181 -2.00 23.65 5.57
C LEU A 181 -1.12 24.21 6.70
N LYS A 182 -1.55 24.11 7.98
CA LYS A 182 -0.72 24.48 9.13
C LYS A 182 0.47 23.51 9.31
N ILE A 183 0.25 22.21 9.13
CA ILE A 183 1.31 21.19 9.21
C ILE A 183 2.40 21.50 8.17
N ILE A 184 2.01 21.78 6.92
CA ILE A 184 2.99 22.13 5.88
C ILE A 184 3.72 23.44 6.21
N LYS A 185 3.02 24.47 6.70
CA LYS A 185 3.69 25.72 7.12
C LYS A 185 4.73 25.49 8.22
N ASN A 186 4.45 24.60 9.17
CA ASN A 186 5.40 24.26 10.23
C ASN A 186 6.60 23.46 9.69
N LEU A 187 6.35 22.47 8.83
CA LEU A 187 7.40 21.65 8.22
C LEU A 187 8.32 22.46 7.29
N LYS A 188 7.77 23.42 6.55
CA LYS A 188 8.54 24.32 5.66
C LYS A 188 9.54 25.20 6.40
N ASN A 189 9.32 25.47 7.68
CA ASN A 189 10.23 26.27 8.52
C ASN A 189 11.36 25.43 9.12
N ASP A 190 11.45 24.12 8.83
CA ASP A 190 12.54 23.28 9.31
C ASP A 190 13.87 23.68 8.63
N LYS A 191 14.88 23.98 9.45
CA LYS A 191 16.24 24.38 9.04
C LYS A 191 16.97 23.30 8.20
N LYS A 192 16.43 22.09 8.12
CA LYS A 192 16.97 20.96 7.35
C LYS A 192 16.47 20.93 5.90
N LEU A 193 15.48 21.75 5.54
CA LEU A 193 15.05 21.92 4.16
C LEU A 193 15.87 23.01 3.47
N SER A 194 16.24 22.77 2.20
CA SER A 194 16.93 23.76 1.38
C SER A 194 15.94 24.78 0.82
N LYS A 195 16.44 25.98 0.47
CA LYS A 195 15.64 27.03 -0.17
C LYS A 195 14.99 26.57 -1.49
N ALA A 196 15.59 25.62 -2.20
CA ALA A 196 15.04 25.07 -3.44
C ALA A 196 13.84 24.14 -3.18
N GLU A 197 13.91 23.32 -2.13
CA GLU A 197 12.83 22.41 -1.75
C GLU A 197 11.62 23.17 -1.21
N VAL A 198 11.85 24.20 -0.41
CA VAL A 198 10.79 25.10 0.07
C VAL A 198 10.04 25.75 -1.10
N LYS A 199 10.75 26.19 -2.15
CA LYS A 199 10.14 26.74 -3.37
C LYS A 199 9.33 25.72 -4.16
N LEU A 200 9.79 24.47 -4.25
CA LEU A 200 9.06 23.40 -4.94
C LEU A 200 7.77 23.04 -4.19
N ILE A 201 7.81 23.02 -2.86
CA ILE A 201 6.64 22.78 -2.01
C ILE A 201 5.62 23.91 -2.20
N ASP A 202 6.06 25.18 -2.23
CA ASP A 202 5.18 26.31 -2.51
C ASP A 202 4.51 26.22 -3.88
N ALA A 203 5.27 25.87 -4.92
CA ALA A 203 4.72 25.68 -6.27
C ALA A 203 3.72 24.51 -6.37
N GLU A 204 3.83 23.50 -5.51
CA GLU A 204 2.85 22.40 -5.42
C GLU A 204 1.60 22.80 -4.61
N LEU A 205 1.74 23.68 -3.61
CA LEU A 205 0.61 24.22 -2.82
C LEU A 205 -0.23 25.24 -3.61
N ASP A 206 0.41 26.07 -4.42
CA ASP A 206 -0.28 27.09 -5.25
C ASP A 206 -1.22 26.46 -6.30
N LYS A 207 -1.02 25.16 -6.60
CA LYS A 207 -1.89 24.38 -7.50
C LYS A 207 -3.20 23.91 -6.84
N ASN A 208 -3.48 24.35 -5.61
CA ASN A 208 -4.67 24.00 -4.83
C ASN A 208 -4.92 22.47 -4.74
N PRO A 209 -3.92 21.70 -4.24
CA PRO A 209 -3.98 20.24 -4.24
C PRO A 209 -5.12 19.69 -3.37
N THR A 210 -5.58 18.49 -3.72
CA THR A 210 -6.57 17.73 -2.94
C THR A 210 -5.99 17.30 -1.60
N GLU A 211 -6.88 16.95 -0.66
CA GLU A 211 -6.52 16.42 0.67
C GLU A 211 -5.52 15.26 0.59
N GLU A 212 -5.79 14.27 -0.25
CA GLU A 212 -4.90 13.11 -0.47
C GLU A 212 -3.54 13.52 -1.05
N ARG A 213 -3.51 14.54 -1.92
CA ARG A 213 -2.26 15.03 -2.50
C ARG A 213 -1.43 15.77 -1.46
N ILE A 214 -2.07 16.45 -0.51
CA ILE A 214 -1.40 17.13 0.59
C ILE A 214 -0.77 16.14 1.57
N ASP A 215 -1.45 15.04 1.88
CA ASP A 215 -0.88 14.00 2.75
C ASP A 215 0.38 13.35 2.11
N GLN A 216 0.37 13.17 0.79
CA GLN A 216 1.57 12.72 0.06
C GLN A 216 2.71 13.73 0.13
N ILE A 217 2.41 15.04 0.04
CA ILE A 217 3.41 16.11 0.17
C ILE A 217 3.99 16.13 1.58
N ILE A 218 3.14 16.03 2.62
CA ILE A 218 3.57 15.98 4.03
C ILE A 218 4.51 14.80 4.25
N LYS A 219 4.10 13.60 3.84
CA LYS A 219 4.91 12.38 4.01
C LYS A 219 6.28 12.50 3.33
N ARG A 220 6.32 13.07 2.13
CA ARG A 220 7.58 13.31 1.41
C ARG A 220 8.50 14.30 2.14
N ILE A 221 7.94 15.38 2.70
CA ILE A 221 8.72 16.36 3.47
C ILE A 221 9.28 15.71 4.74
N GLU A 222 8.48 14.92 5.45
CA GLU A 222 8.90 14.21 6.66
C GLU A 222 10.02 13.20 6.38
N GLU A 223 9.94 12.44 5.29
CA GLU A 223 10.98 11.51 4.87
C GLU A 223 12.30 12.25 4.53
N LEU A 224 12.22 13.41 3.88
CA LEU A 224 13.37 14.27 3.60
C LEU A 224 14.01 14.82 4.89
N ILE A 225 13.21 15.26 5.85
CA ILE A 225 13.71 15.73 7.16
C ILE A 225 14.33 14.57 7.94
N LYS A 226 13.71 13.39 7.92
CA LYS A 226 14.18 12.18 8.63
C LYS A 226 15.51 11.69 8.09
N SER A 227 15.66 11.58 6.77
CA SER A 227 16.91 11.16 6.13
C SER A 227 18.09 12.06 6.50
N ARG A 228 17.87 13.38 6.57
CA ARG A 228 18.90 14.36 6.96
C ARG A 228 19.16 14.42 8.47
N THR A 229 18.23 13.95 9.28
CA THR A 229 18.42 13.79 10.73
C THR A 229 19.30 12.57 11.05
N SER A 230 19.15 11.50 10.28
CA SER A 230 20.00 10.30 10.37
C SER A 230 21.44 10.57 9.91
N ALA A 231 21.62 11.32 8.82
CA ALA A 231 22.95 11.68 8.31
C ALA A 231 23.78 12.54 9.28
N LYS A 232 23.13 13.42 10.05
CA LYS A 232 23.84 14.24 11.05
C LYS A 232 24.36 13.44 12.25
N LYS A 233 23.66 12.37 12.65
CA LYS A 233 24.08 11.46 13.73
C LYS A 233 25.34 10.66 13.34
N GLU A 234 25.48 10.28 12.08
CA GLU A 234 26.69 9.59 11.60
C GLU A 234 27.91 10.52 11.55
N THR A 235 27.72 11.80 11.17
CA THR A 235 28.82 12.77 11.16
C THR A 235 29.32 13.15 12.56
N ASP A 236 28.45 13.26 13.58
CA ASP A 236 28.88 13.57 14.96
C ASP A 236 29.59 12.39 15.64
N VAL A 237 29.24 11.15 15.31
CA VAL A 237 29.93 9.95 15.81
C VAL A 237 31.34 9.83 15.22
N SER A 238 31.57 10.33 13.99
CA SER A 238 32.91 10.34 13.37
C SER A 238 33.86 11.39 13.98
N ARG A 239 33.34 12.52 14.48
CA ARG A 239 34.17 13.57 15.09
C ARG A 239 34.64 13.23 16.51
N ASN A 240 33.89 12.41 17.24
CA ASN A 240 34.22 12.06 18.63
C ASN A 240 35.20 10.88 18.79
N LYS A 241 35.69 10.30 17.68
CA LYS A 241 36.73 9.24 17.66
C LYS A 241 38.09 9.70 17.14
N GLY A 242 38.27 11.00 16.86
CA GLY A 242 39.51 11.55 16.29
C GLY A 242 40.47 12.21 17.28
N GLY A 243 40.32 11.98 18.59
CA GLY A 243 41.17 12.59 19.61
C GLY A 243 41.64 11.55 20.62
N VAL A 244 42.77 10.91 20.30
CA VAL A 244 43.79 10.25 21.15
C VAL A 244 44.61 9.40 20.15
N ASP A 245 45.93 9.39 20.29
CA ASP A 245 46.94 8.77 19.41
C ASP A 245 47.46 9.65 18.27
N ASN A 246 48.13 10.75 18.63
CA ASN A 246 49.17 11.30 17.77
C ASN A 246 50.32 11.89 18.60
N GLU A 247 50.98 11.04 19.40
CA GLU A 247 52.23 11.40 20.09
C GLU A 247 53.06 10.15 20.43
N LYS A 248 53.59 9.46 19.40
CA LYS A 248 54.73 8.51 19.50
C LYS A 248 55.11 7.93 18.13
N SER A 249 55.55 8.76 17.20
CA SER A 249 56.19 8.29 15.95
C SER A 249 57.05 9.39 15.29
N LYS A 250 57.83 10.12 16.11
CA LYS A 250 58.88 11.02 15.62
C LYS A 250 60.11 10.89 16.52
N ARG A 251 60.80 9.76 16.40
CA ARG A 251 62.17 9.54 16.89
C ARG A 251 62.59 8.13 16.45
N GLU A 252 63.03 8.01 15.21
CA GLU A 252 63.94 6.97 14.71
C GLU A 252 63.98 7.05 13.17
N GLU A 253 64.60 8.10 12.65
CA GLU A 253 65.16 8.09 11.28
C GLU A 253 66.02 9.35 11.15
N THR A 254 67.15 9.34 11.86
CA THR A 254 68.27 10.25 11.62
C THR A 254 69.50 9.54 12.18
N LYS A 255 70.13 8.74 11.32
CA LYS A 255 71.53 8.32 11.38
C LYS A 255 71.86 7.55 10.10
N GLU A 256 71.82 8.28 8.99
CA GLU A 256 72.59 7.91 7.81
C GLU A 256 74.07 8.14 8.15
N LYS A 257 74.83 7.04 8.14
CA LYS A 257 76.27 7.01 8.35
C LYS A 257 76.94 7.69 7.16
N VAL A 258 77.67 8.73 7.47
CA VAL A 258 78.75 9.28 6.66
C VAL A 258 80.02 8.44 6.89
N LEU A 259 80.76 8.25 5.79
CA LEU A 259 82.21 8.01 5.64
C LEU A 259 82.73 6.60 5.30
N VAL A 260 83.42 6.63 4.14
CA VAL A 260 84.44 5.74 3.51
C VAL A 260 83.93 4.55 2.72
#